data_AF-A0A920UTF3-F1
#
_entry.id   AF-A0A920UTF3-F1
#
_cell.length_a   1.000
_cell.length_b   1.000
_cell.length_c   1.000
_cell.angle_alpha   90.00
_cell.angle_beta   90.00
_cell.angle_gamma   90.00
#
_symmetry.space_group_name_H-M   'P 1'
#
loop_
_entity.id
_entity.type
_entity.pdbx_description
1 polymer ?
#
loop_
_entity_poly.entity_id
_entity_poly.type
_entity_poly.pdbx_seq_one_letter_code
_entity_poly.pdbx_strand_id
1 'polypeptide(L)'
;MVHHDLWDYDPPAAPNLVDIIVDGEQIPAVAQVTKHGFVFVFNRITGEPVWPIEELPVPPTDVPGDRASPTQPYPTKPPPFERQSLTENDLIDFTPELRAAAIEMLDQHRYGPMFTPPSLPTENSFGTIHVPGYTGGANGMALAWILKLE
;
A
#
# COMPACT_ATOMS: atom_id res chain seq x y z
N MET A 1 7.55 4.79 3.92
CA MET A 1 8.31 3.87 3.06
C MET A 1 8.45 2.55 3.78
N VAL A 2 8.49 1.42 3.09
CA VAL A 2 8.50 0.11 3.73
C VAL A 2 9.83 -0.16 4.47
N HIS A 3 9.76 -0.64 5.72
CA HIS A 3 10.94 -0.92 6.56
C HIS A 3 11.69 -2.18 6.14
N HIS A 4 10.95 -3.24 5.80
CA HIS A 4 11.48 -4.47 5.20
C HIS A 4 10.46 -4.98 4.18
N ASP A 5 10.83 -4.91 2.90
CA ASP A 5 9.89 -5.15 1.82
C ASP A 5 9.84 -6.62 1.42
N LEU A 6 8.64 -7.19 1.51
CA LEU A 6 8.29 -8.55 1.08
C LEU A 6 7.33 -8.54 -0.13
N TRP A 7 6.94 -7.36 -0.61
CA TRP A 7 5.77 -7.18 -1.48
C TRP A 7 6.08 -6.48 -2.81
N ASP A 8 7.34 -6.15 -3.09
CA ASP A 8 7.74 -5.30 -4.22
C ASP A 8 7.05 -3.93 -4.15
N TYR A 9 7.07 -3.32 -2.97
CA TYR A 9 6.46 -2.02 -2.73
C TYR A 9 7.49 -0.88 -2.71
N ASP A 10 8.38 -0.87 -3.69
CA ASP A 10 9.31 0.22 -3.90
C ASP A 10 8.61 1.53 -4.33
N PRO A 11 9.29 2.68 -4.17
CA PRO A 11 8.92 3.91 -4.86
C PRO A 11 9.22 3.79 -6.36
N PRO A 12 8.19 3.77 -7.23
CA PRO A 12 8.35 3.43 -8.65
C PRO A 12 8.73 4.63 -9.53
N ALA A 13 8.77 5.84 -8.96
CA ALA A 13 8.96 7.09 -9.68
C ALA A 13 9.85 8.06 -8.88
N ALA A 14 10.46 9.00 -9.59
CA ALA A 14 11.22 10.07 -8.95
C ALA A 14 10.31 10.93 -8.04
N PRO A 15 10.84 11.47 -6.93
CA PRO A 15 10.11 12.40 -6.09
C PRO A 15 9.76 13.68 -6.85
N ASN A 16 8.59 14.26 -6.57
CA ASN A 16 8.16 15.52 -7.13
C ASN A 16 8.45 16.66 -6.15
N LEU A 17 9.13 17.71 -6.62
CA LEU A 17 9.30 18.94 -5.86
C LEU A 17 8.08 19.84 -6.11
N VAL A 18 7.37 20.17 -5.05
CA VAL A 18 6.12 20.93 -5.11
C VAL A 18 6.07 21.92 -3.96
N ASP A 19 5.41 23.06 -4.16
CA ASP A 19 5.02 23.93 -3.06
C ASP A 19 3.55 23.67 -2.75
N ILE A 20 3.24 23.33 -1.50
CA ILE A 20 1.88 23.02 -1.03
C ILE A 20 1.45 24.01 0.04
N ILE A 21 0.15 24.21 0.20
CA ILE A 21 -0.40 24.98 1.32
C ILE A 21 -0.92 24.01 2.37
N VAL A 22 -0.48 24.16 3.62
CA VAL A 22 -0.97 23.39 4.77
C VAL A 22 -1.27 24.38 5.88
N ASP A 23 -2.50 24.35 6.39
CA ASP A 23 -2.97 25.27 7.44
C ASP A 23 -2.71 26.77 7.13
N GLY A 24 -2.75 27.13 5.84
CA GLY A 24 -2.51 28.49 5.35
C GLY A 24 -1.04 28.86 5.12
N GLU A 25 -0.10 27.99 5.47
CA GLU A 25 1.34 28.19 5.25
C GLU A 25 1.82 27.48 3.98
N GLN A 26 2.66 28.14 3.19
CA GLN A 26 3.31 27.54 2.04
C GLN A 26 4.53 26.73 2.46
N ILE A 27 4.46 25.42 2.26
CA ILE A 27 5.54 24.48 2.59
C ILE A 27 6.26 24.07 1.30
N PRO A 28 7.60 24.25 1.23
CA PRO A 28 8.40 23.66 0.18
C PRO A 28 8.50 22.14 0.41
N ALA A 29 7.75 21.36 -0.35
CA ALA A 29 7.62 19.93 -0.16
C ALA A 29 8.33 19.10 -1.24
N VAL A 30 8.63 17.86 -0.87
CA VAL A 30 8.94 16.75 -1.76
C VAL A 30 7.91 15.65 -1.52
N ALA A 31 7.28 15.18 -2.60
CA ALA A 31 6.24 14.15 -2.55
C ALA A 31 6.70 12.88 -3.28
N GLN A 32 6.67 11.75 -2.58
CA GLN A 32 7.05 10.44 -3.10
C GLN A 32 5.84 9.50 -3.13
N VAL A 33 5.42 9.13 -4.34
CA VAL A 33 4.41 8.08 -4.55
C VAL A 33 5.02 6.69 -4.38
N THR A 34 4.20 5.71 -4.01
CA THR A 34 4.62 4.32 -3.78
C THR A 34 3.68 3.33 -4.46
N LYS A 35 4.19 2.14 -4.81
CA LYS A 35 3.37 1.05 -5.38
C LYS A 35 2.23 0.63 -4.43
N HIS A 36 2.48 0.67 -3.12
CA HIS A 36 1.46 0.40 -2.12
C HIS A 36 0.45 1.57 -1.94
N GLY A 37 0.33 2.51 -2.86
CA GLY A 37 -0.81 3.44 -2.87
C GLY A 37 -0.75 4.60 -1.86
N PHE A 38 0.39 4.83 -1.20
CA PHE A 38 0.58 6.00 -0.35
C PHE A 38 1.42 7.07 -1.05
N VAL A 39 1.27 8.32 -0.58
CA VAL A 39 2.17 9.43 -0.89
C VAL A 39 2.84 9.87 0.41
N PHE A 40 4.17 9.74 0.48
CA PHE A 40 4.95 10.30 1.58
C PHE A 40 5.35 11.73 1.22
N VAL A 41 5.06 12.68 2.11
CA VAL A 41 5.32 14.10 1.86
C VAL A 41 6.19 14.65 2.99
N PHE A 42 7.32 15.23 2.61
CA PHE A 42 8.30 15.81 3.52
C PHE A 42 8.56 17.27 3.13
N ASN A 43 8.92 18.11 4.09
CA ASN A 43 9.53 19.39 3.80
C ASN A 43 10.89 19.12 3.12
N ARG A 44 11.07 19.58 1.88
CA ARG A 44 12.27 19.25 1.09
C ARG A 44 13.55 19.92 1.60
N ILE A 45 13.43 20.88 2.52
CA ILE A 45 14.56 21.57 3.14
C ILE A 45 14.97 20.90 4.45
N THR A 46 14.00 20.57 5.31
CA THR A 46 14.29 19.99 6.64
C THR A 46 14.30 18.47 6.65
N GLY A 47 13.62 17.83 5.69
CA GLY A 47 13.39 16.39 5.65
C GLY A 47 12.30 15.91 6.60
N GLU A 48 11.67 16.80 7.36
CA GLU A 48 10.61 16.44 8.31
C GLU A 48 9.31 16.09 7.57
N PRO A 49 8.53 15.11 8.08
CA PRO A 49 7.20 14.81 7.54
C PRO A 49 6.30 16.04 7.60
N VAL A 50 5.55 16.31 6.54
CA VAL A 50 4.54 17.39 6.55
C VAL A 50 3.35 17.02 7.43
N TRP A 51 2.96 15.75 7.43
CA TRP A 51 1.93 15.20 8.30
C TRP A 51 2.48 13.98 9.07
N PRO A 52 1.81 13.60 10.17
CA PRO A 52 2.19 12.40 10.91
C PRO A 52 2.28 11.15 10.01
N ILE A 53 3.27 10.32 10.33
CA ILE A 53 3.43 9.00 9.76
C ILE A 53 3.38 8.04 10.94
N GLU A 54 2.32 7.24 11.01
CA GLU A 54 2.08 6.33 12.11
C GLU A 54 2.78 4.99 11.86
N GLU A 55 3.40 4.44 12.90
CA GLU A 55 3.96 3.09 12.86
C GLU A 55 2.89 2.09 13.30
N LEU A 56 2.31 1.36 12.36
CA LEU A 56 1.25 0.39 12.65
C LEU A 56 1.81 -1.03 12.65
N PRO A 57 1.38 -1.90 13.57
CA PRO A 57 1.81 -3.29 13.60
C PRO A 57 1.32 -4.03 12.36
N VAL A 58 2.18 -4.89 11.81
CA VAL A 58 1.84 -5.76 10.67
C VAL A 58 2.09 -7.23 11.03
N PRO A 59 1.41 -8.19 10.36
CA PRO A 59 1.57 -9.60 10.68
C PRO A 59 3.02 -10.09 10.42
N PRO A 60 3.55 -10.99 11.27
CA PRO A 60 4.83 -11.63 11.00
C PRO A 60 4.73 -12.60 9.83
N THR A 61 5.84 -12.83 9.14
CA THR A 61 5.95 -13.92 8.14
C THR A 61 6.13 -15.28 8.82
N ASP A 62 5.53 -16.31 8.23
CA ASP A 62 5.70 -17.72 8.59
C ASP A 62 6.60 -18.49 7.60
N VAL A 63 7.12 -17.80 6.59
CA VAL A 63 8.03 -18.38 5.59
C VAL A 63 9.41 -18.63 6.23
N PRO A 64 9.91 -19.88 6.26
CA PRO A 64 11.18 -20.19 6.89
C PRO A 64 12.36 -19.41 6.31
N GLY A 65 13.13 -18.76 7.18
CA GLY A 65 14.30 -17.95 6.79
C GLY A 65 13.96 -16.52 6.38
N ASP A 66 12.68 -16.17 6.27
CA ASP A 66 12.21 -14.83 6.00
C ASP A 66 11.95 -14.06 7.32
N ARG A 67 11.78 -12.74 7.24
CA ARG A 67 11.38 -11.91 8.38
C ARG A 67 10.48 -10.77 7.91
N ALA A 68 9.49 -10.40 8.72
CA ALA A 68 8.75 -9.16 8.52
C ALA A 68 9.20 -8.11 9.53
N SER A 69 9.07 -6.83 9.18
CA SER A 69 9.17 -5.75 10.17
C SER A 69 8.00 -5.85 11.16
N PRO A 70 8.18 -5.56 12.47
CA PRO A 70 7.08 -5.54 13.44
C PRO A 70 6.02 -4.48 13.13
N THR A 71 6.44 -3.34 12.56
CA THR A 71 5.58 -2.23 12.15
C THR A 71 5.89 -1.78 10.73
N GLN A 72 4.97 -1.04 10.13
CA GLN A 72 5.17 -0.30 8.88
C GLN A 72 4.65 1.13 9.02
N PRO A 73 5.19 2.10 8.26
CA PRO A 73 4.75 3.48 8.31
C PRO A 73 3.53 3.73 7.43
N TYR A 74 2.52 4.36 8.01
CA TYR A 74 1.27 4.79 7.40
C TYR A 74 1.17 6.32 7.43
N PRO A 75 1.34 7.02 6.30
CA PRO A 75 1.16 8.47 6.28
C PRO A 75 -0.32 8.80 6.49
N THR A 76 -0.62 9.79 7.34
CA THR A 76 -2.01 10.17 7.61
C THR A 76 -2.63 11.00 6.49
N LYS A 77 -1.80 11.68 5.68
CA LYS A 77 -2.22 12.49 4.55
C LYS A 77 -1.17 12.49 3.42
N PRO A 78 -1.60 12.65 2.16
CA PRO A 78 -2.98 12.53 1.69
C PRO A 78 -3.52 11.10 1.90
N PRO A 79 -4.85 10.88 1.80
CA PRO A 79 -5.40 9.54 1.85
C PRO A 79 -4.76 8.62 0.80
N PRO A 80 -4.65 7.31 1.07
CA PRO A 80 -4.19 6.36 0.07
C PRO A 80 -5.04 6.44 -1.20
N PHE A 81 -4.40 6.34 -2.36
CA PHE A 81 -5.03 6.44 -3.67
C PHE A 81 -5.31 5.07 -4.33
N GLU A 82 -5.00 3.98 -3.63
CA GLU A 82 -5.20 2.61 -4.08
C GLU A 82 -5.84 1.78 -2.96
N ARG A 83 -6.47 0.66 -3.31
CA ARG A 83 -7.05 -0.28 -2.34
C ARG A 83 -6.00 -0.78 -1.34
N GLN A 84 -6.36 -0.80 -0.05
CA GLN A 84 -5.44 -1.10 1.06
C GLN A 84 -5.71 -2.46 1.72
N SER A 85 -6.66 -3.25 1.22
CA SER A 85 -7.03 -4.55 1.76
C SER A 85 -7.82 -5.36 0.74
N LEU A 86 -7.81 -6.68 0.88
CA LEU A 86 -8.78 -7.57 0.24
C LEU A 86 -9.71 -8.15 1.30
N THR A 87 -11.00 -8.04 1.05
CA THR A 87 -12.06 -8.68 1.84
C THR A 87 -13.00 -9.41 0.91
N GLU A 88 -13.83 -10.30 1.47
CA GLU A 88 -14.90 -10.91 0.69
C GLU A 88 -15.78 -9.86 0.00
N ASN A 89 -16.05 -8.70 0.61
CA ASN A 89 -16.90 -7.66 0.00
C ASN A 89 -16.33 -7.10 -1.32
N ASP A 90 -15.05 -7.35 -1.62
CA ASP A 90 -14.41 -6.90 -2.85
C ASP A 90 -14.57 -7.90 -4.01
N LEU A 91 -15.09 -9.10 -3.78
CA LEU A 91 -15.29 -10.08 -4.86
C LEU A 91 -16.53 -9.76 -5.70
N ILE A 92 -16.47 -10.17 -6.96
CA ILE A 92 -17.57 -10.04 -7.92
C ILE A 92 -18.89 -10.61 -7.38
N ASP A 93 -19.99 -9.94 -7.67
CA ASP A 93 -21.33 -10.29 -7.19
C ASP A 93 -22.41 -10.20 -8.29
N PHE A 94 -22.02 -10.24 -9.56
CA PHE A 94 -22.94 -10.11 -10.70
C PHE A 94 -24.05 -11.17 -10.69
N THR A 95 -23.76 -12.38 -10.22
CA THR A 95 -24.76 -13.42 -9.90
C THR A 95 -24.37 -14.18 -8.64
N PRO A 96 -25.32 -14.83 -7.94
CA PRO A 96 -25.03 -15.67 -6.78
C PRO A 96 -24.03 -16.80 -7.08
N GLU A 97 -24.09 -17.40 -8.28
CA GLU A 97 -23.20 -18.48 -8.69
C GLU A 97 -21.77 -17.99 -8.89
N LEU A 98 -21.59 -16.82 -9.52
CA LEU A 98 -20.27 -16.20 -9.68
C LEU A 98 -19.69 -15.78 -8.34
N ARG A 99 -20.55 -15.27 -7.45
CA ARG A 99 -20.15 -14.91 -6.09
C ARG A 99 -19.65 -16.13 -5.30
N ALA A 100 -20.39 -17.24 -5.35
CA ALA A 100 -20.02 -18.49 -4.70
C ALA A 100 -18.69 -19.04 -5.23
N ALA A 101 -18.50 -19.04 -6.56
CA ALA A 101 -17.24 -19.46 -7.17
C ALA A 101 -16.06 -18.56 -6.77
N ALA A 102 -16.27 -17.24 -6.68
CA ALA A 102 -15.23 -16.31 -6.25
C ALA A 102 -14.81 -16.54 -4.79
N ILE A 103 -15.77 -16.85 -3.90
CA ILE A 103 -15.50 -17.19 -2.50
C ILE A 103 -14.68 -18.49 -2.43
N GLU A 104 -15.09 -19.53 -3.15
CA GLU A 104 -14.36 -20.82 -3.17
C GLU A 104 -12.91 -20.65 -3.64
N MET A 105 -12.67 -19.78 -4.64
CA MET A 105 -11.31 -19.45 -5.09
C MET A 105 -10.54 -18.64 -4.04
N LEU A 106 -11.19 -17.70 -3.37
CA LEU A 106 -10.57 -16.87 -2.33
C LEU A 106 -10.15 -17.71 -1.12
N ASP A 107 -10.95 -18.70 -0.73
CA ASP A 107 -10.69 -19.63 0.38
C ASP A 107 -9.39 -20.45 0.20
N GLN A 108 -8.93 -20.60 -1.04
CA GLN A 108 -7.68 -21.28 -1.38
C GLN A 108 -6.47 -20.35 -1.31
N HIS A 109 -6.60 -19.15 -0.75
CA HIS A 109 -5.52 -18.17 -0.65
C HIS A 109 -5.49 -17.54 0.75
N ARG A 110 -4.29 -17.12 1.16
CA ARG A 110 -4.14 -16.12 2.22
C ARG A 110 -4.47 -14.75 1.63
N TYR A 111 -5.30 -13.97 2.30
CA TYR A 111 -5.62 -12.59 1.91
C TYR A 111 -5.91 -11.75 3.17
N GLY A 112 -5.98 -10.43 3.01
CA GLY A 112 -6.28 -9.55 4.12
C GLY A 112 -5.84 -8.10 3.88
N PRO A 113 -5.48 -7.36 4.95
CA PRO A 113 -5.01 -5.99 4.82
C PRO A 113 -3.67 -5.91 4.06
N MET A 114 -3.32 -4.71 3.63
CA MET A 114 -1.97 -4.37 3.19
C MET A 114 -0.94 -4.88 4.21
N PHE A 115 0.18 -5.38 3.69
CA PHE A 115 1.21 -6.10 4.46
C PHE A 115 0.80 -7.47 5.00
N THR A 116 -0.26 -8.09 4.47
CA THR A 116 -0.44 -9.54 4.62
C THR A 116 0.77 -10.26 3.99
N PRO A 117 1.56 -11.02 4.76
CA PRO A 117 2.85 -11.53 4.30
C PRO A 117 2.68 -12.61 3.22
N PRO A 118 3.66 -12.73 2.31
CA PRO A 118 3.71 -13.87 1.38
C PRO A 118 3.64 -15.20 2.11
N SER A 119 3.16 -16.22 1.42
CA SER A 119 3.04 -17.57 1.95
C SER A 119 3.48 -18.58 0.90
N LEU A 120 4.03 -19.70 1.37
CA LEU A 120 4.37 -20.81 0.49
C LEU A 120 3.09 -21.55 0.07
N PRO A 121 2.95 -21.90 -1.22
CA PRO A 121 1.87 -22.76 -1.66
C PRO A 121 1.90 -24.11 -0.93
N THR A 122 0.72 -24.65 -0.64
CA THR A 122 0.52 -25.98 -0.06
C THR A 122 -0.50 -26.74 -0.90
N GLU A 123 -0.82 -27.99 -0.54
CA GLU A 123 -1.85 -28.77 -1.24
C GLU A 123 -3.23 -28.08 -1.30
N ASN A 124 -3.55 -27.25 -0.30
CA ASN A 124 -4.85 -26.58 -0.16
C ASN A 124 -4.76 -25.04 -0.23
N SER A 125 -3.60 -24.48 -0.55
CA SER A 125 -3.42 -23.02 -0.64
C SER A 125 -2.47 -22.65 -1.78
N PHE A 126 -2.88 -21.72 -2.63
CA PHE A 126 -2.10 -21.21 -3.74
C PHE A 126 -1.14 -20.08 -3.37
N GLY A 127 -1.14 -19.65 -2.11
CA GLY A 127 -0.26 -18.59 -1.61
C GLY A 127 -1.05 -17.37 -1.15
N THR A 128 -0.39 -16.21 -1.13
CA THR A 128 -1.00 -14.95 -0.67
C THR A 128 -1.44 -14.09 -1.85
N ILE A 129 -2.66 -13.55 -1.80
CA ILE A 129 -3.09 -12.47 -2.69
C ILE A 129 -2.71 -11.14 -2.02
N HIS A 130 -1.91 -10.34 -2.73
CA HIS A 130 -1.47 -9.03 -2.26
C HIS A 130 -2.36 -7.91 -2.80
N VAL A 131 -2.68 -6.95 -1.93
CA VAL A 131 -3.40 -5.73 -2.27
C VAL A 131 -2.73 -4.53 -1.59
N PRO A 132 -2.22 -3.54 -2.35
CA PRO A 132 -2.12 -3.49 -3.81
C PRO A 132 -1.28 -4.66 -4.38
N GLY A 133 -1.60 -5.10 -5.60
CA GLY A 133 -0.77 -6.11 -6.27
C GLY A 133 0.60 -5.55 -6.66
N TYR A 134 1.51 -6.41 -7.16
CA TYR A 134 2.86 -6.02 -7.60
C TYR A 134 2.87 -4.88 -8.65
N THR A 135 1.82 -4.81 -9.46
CA THR A 135 1.59 -3.74 -10.44
C THR A 135 0.47 -2.78 -10.02
N GLY A 136 0.02 -2.82 -8.76
CA GLY A 136 -1.04 -1.95 -8.23
C GLY A 136 -0.47 -0.61 -7.75
N GLY A 137 -1.31 0.42 -7.65
CA GLY A 137 -0.90 1.76 -7.24
C GLY A 137 -0.03 2.49 -8.28
N ALA A 138 1.00 3.20 -7.82
CA ALA A 138 1.93 3.88 -8.71
C ALA A 138 2.81 2.87 -9.46
N ASN A 139 3.05 3.08 -10.76
CA ASN A 139 3.97 2.26 -11.57
C ASN A 139 4.84 3.17 -12.45
N GLY A 140 5.77 2.61 -13.25
CA GLY A 140 6.79 3.34 -14.00
C GLY A 140 6.32 4.38 -15.04
N MET A 141 5.02 4.68 -15.13
CA MET A 141 4.50 5.87 -15.81
C MET A 141 4.13 6.92 -14.78
N ALA A 142 4.76 8.09 -14.90
CA ALA A 142 4.64 9.20 -13.98
C ALA A 142 3.17 9.52 -13.63
N LEU A 143 2.90 9.61 -12.32
CA LEU A 143 1.65 10.16 -11.79
C LEU A 143 1.76 11.69 -11.78
N ALA A 144 0.92 12.36 -12.56
CA ALA A 144 0.68 13.80 -12.44
C ALA A 144 -0.63 14.01 -11.66
N TRP A 145 -0.51 14.44 -10.40
CA TRP A 145 -1.66 14.84 -9.58
C TRP A 145 -1.65 16.35 -9.37
N ILE A 146 -2.81 16.98 -9.53
CA ILE A 146 -3.08 18.32 -9.01
C ILE A 146 -3.61 18.13 -7.59
N LEU A 147 -2.75 18.33 -6.59
CA LEU A 147 -3.15 18.29 -5.19
C LEU A 147 -3.98 19.55 -4.86
N LYS A 148 -5.30 19.39 -4.74
CA LYS A 148 -6.10 20.26 -3.88
C LYS A 148 -6.23 19.55 -2.53
N LEU A 149 -5.41 19.99 -1.59
CA LEU A 149 -5.44 19.54 -0.20
C LEU A 149 -6.28 20.58 0.56
N GLU A 150 -7.57 20.30 0.71
CA GLU A 150 -8.44 21.03 1.65
C GLU A 150 -8.27 20.48 3.08
#